data_AF-A0A938J9E6-F1
#
_entry.id   AF-A0A938J9E6-F1
#
_cell.length_a   1.000
_cell.length_b   1.000
_cell.length_c   1.000
_cell.angle_alpha   90.00
_cell.angle_beta   90.00
_cell.angle_gamma   90.00
#
_symmetry.space_group_name_H-M   'P 1'
#
loop_
_entity.id
_entity.type
_entity.pdbx_description
1 polymer ?
#
loop_
_entity_poly.entity_id
_entity_poly.type
_entity_poly.pdbx_seq_one_letter_code
_entity_poly.pdbx_strand_id
1 'polypeptide(L)'
;MRYVAQLAVGLATSAIALLIAAIVLDRFTISELTFPFVIAIFTVVGLAARPAVRALVKEYATALASVVGLIAAFVTLLVTDLVSDGMNVEGIGTWLLATAIVWVGGIVGEMLLGDAIRRKILGRASDEAPPPAA
;
A
#
# COMPACT_ATOMS: atom_id res chain seq x y z
N MET A 1 -17.77 -9.34 -3.90
CA MET A 1 -16.50 -10.08 -4.08
C MET A 1 -15.27 -9.20 -4.38
N ARG A 2 -15.42 -7.96 -4.90
CA ARG A 2 -14.29 -7.06 -5.21
C ARG A 2 -13.49 -6.60 -3.96
N TYR A 3 -14.15 -6.38 -2.82
CA TYR A 3 -13.50 -5.93 -1.58
C TYR A 3 -12.50 -6.93 -0.98
N VAL A 4 -12.80 -8.23 -1.02
CA VAL A 4 -11.93 -9.28 -0.45
C VAL A 4 -10.63 -9.41 -1.26
N ALA A 5 -10.74 -9.40 -2.59
CA ALA A 5 -9.56 -9.40 -3.46
C ALA A 5 -8.70 -8.15 -3.24
N GLN A 6 -9.34 -6.99 -3.06
CA GLN A 6 -8.65 -5.71 -2.83
C GLN A 6 -7.99 -5.64 -1.44
N LEU A 7 -8.60 -6.27 -0.43
CA LEU A 7 -8.02 -6.45 0.89
C LEU A 7 -6.81 -7.39 0.87
N ALA A 8 -6.92 -8.58 0.28
CA ALA A 8 -5.82 -9.54 0.19
C ALA A 8 -4.60 -8.95 -0.54
N VAL A 9 -4.88 -8.18 -1.58
CA VAL A 9 -3.88 -7.44 -2.36
C VAL A 9 -3.25 -6.30 -1.55
N GLY A 10 -4.06 -5.54 -0.81
CA GLY A 10 -3.59 -4.51 0.11
C GLY A 10 -2.69 -5.10 1.20
N LEU A 11 -3.06 -6.27 1.73
CA LEU A 11 -2.28 -7.03 2.70
C LEU A 11 -0.92 -7.46 2.13
N ALA A 12 -0.89 -8.06 0.94
CA ALA A 12 0.35 -8.50 0.31
C ALA A 12 1.29 -7.33 0.02
N THR A 13 0.75 -6.22 -0.50
CA THR A 13 1.53 -5.02 -0.79
C THR A 13 2.09 -4.40 0.49
N SER A 14 1.26 -4.30 1.52
CA SER A 14 1.67 -3.75 2.83
C SER A 14 2.71 -4.63 3.49
N ALA A 15 2.56 -5.95 3.43
CA ALA A 15 3.52 -6.92 3.94
C ALA A 15 4.89 -6.74 3.28
N ILE A 16 4.92 -6.66 1.95
CA ILE A 16 6.17 -6.47 1.21
C ILE A 16 6.81 -5.12 1.55
N ALA A 17 6.02 -4.04 1.57
CA ALA A 17 6.52 -2.70 1.85
C ALA A 17 7.11 -2.58 3.27
N LEU A 18 6.43 -3.12 4.28
CA LEU A 18 6.89 -3.13 5.67
C LEU A 18 8.10 -4.05 5.85
N LEU A 19 8.12 -5.20 5.18
CA LEU A 19 9.26 -6.12 5.23
C LEU A 19 10.50 -5.49 4.61
N ILE A 20 10.37 -4.82 3.45
CA ILE A 20 11.47 -4.08 2.85
C ILE A 20 11.95 -2.98 3.79
N ALA A 21 11.04 -2.23 4.42
CA ALA A 21 11.42 -1.22 5.41
C ALA A 21 12.21 -1.84 6.57
N ALA A 22 11.75 -2.96 7.14
CA ALA A 22 12.44 -3.65 8.22
C ALA A 22 13.82 -4.21 7.85
N ILE A 23 14.01 -4.63 6.60
CA ILE A 23 15.31 -5.11 6.11
C ILE A 23 16.26 -3.95 5.83
N VAL A 24 15.75 -2.83 5.31
CA VAL A 24 16.56 -1.68 4.91
C VAL A 24 16.91 -0.77 6.09
N LEU A 25 16.09 -0.76 7.14
CA LEU A 25 16.24 0.13 8.28
C LEU A 25 16.59 -0.64 9.55
N ASP A 26 17.84 -0.54 10.00
CA ASP A 26 18.32 -1.18 11.23
C ASP A 26 17.56 -0.75 12.50
N ARG A 27 16.92 0.43 12.46
CA ARG A 27 16.13 1.00 13.57
C ARG A 27 14.62 0.86 13.39
N PHE A 28 14.19 -0.02 12.49
CA PHE A 28 12.79 -0.37 12.29
C PHE A 28 12.59 -1.83 12.67
N THR A 29 12.06 -2.08 13.87
CA THR A 29 11.90 -3.44 14.38
C THR A 29 10.44 -3.84 14.36
N ILE A 30 10.17 -5.05 13.88
CA ILE A 30 8.87 -5.70 13.98
C ILE A 30 9.07 -7.06 14.63
N SER A 31 8.30 -7.34 15.68
CA SER A 31 8.33 -8.67 16.31
C SER A 31 7.71 -9.71 15.38
N GLU A 32 8.38 -10.85 15.19
CA GLU A 32 7.91 -11.92 14.29
C GLU A 32 6.51 -12.45 14.66
N LEU A 33 6.21 -12.52 15.97
CA LEU A 33 4.90 -12.95 16.47
C LEU A 33 3.77 -11.99 16.11
N THR A 34 4.04 -10.68 16.10
CA THR A 34 3.04 -9.63 15.84
C THR A 34 3.04 -9.19 14.38
N PHE A 35 4.01 -9.62 13.57
CA PHE A 35 4.15 -9.24 12.17
C PHE A 35 2.84 -9.37 11.36
N PRO A 36 2.07 -10.47 11.45
CA PRO A 36 0.79 -10.56 10.73
C PRO A 36 -0.25 -9.53 11.21
N PHE A 37 -0.26 -9.23 12.52
CA PHE A 37 -1.16 -8.23 13.10
C PHE A 37 -0.77 -6.81 12.70
N VAL A 38 0.53 -6.49 12.69
CA VAL A 38 1.07 -5.21 12.21
C VAL A 38 0.65 -4.97 10.75
N ILE A 39 0.82 -5.98 9.89
CA ILE A 39 0.40 -5.90 8.49
C ILE A 39 -1.11 -5.68 8.38
N ALA A 40 -1.91 -6.40 9.16
CA ALA A 40 -3.36 -6.28 9.12
C ALA A 40 -3.81 -4.87 9.52
N ILE A 41 -3.27 -4.33 10.64
CA ILE A 41 -3.56 -2.97 11.12
C ILE A 41 -3.14 -1.95 10.07
N PHE A 42 -1.89 -2.02 9.59
CA PHE A 42 -1.38 -1.10 8.57
C PHE A 42 -2.26 -1.09 7.32
N THR A 43 -2.69 -2.28 6.87
CA THR A 43 -3.56 -2.42 5.71
C THR A 43 -4.91 -1.77 5.95
N VAL A 44 -5.54 -2.00 7.11
CA VAL A 44 -6.84 -1.42 7.46
C VAL A 44 -6.75 0.11 7.55
N VAL A 45 -5.74 0.62 8.26
CA VAL A 45 -5.52 2.07 8.40
C VAL A 45 -5.22 2.69 7.03
N GLY A 46 -4.38 2.04 6.22
CA GLY A 46 -4.05 2.51 4.87
C GLY A 46 -5.28 2.54 3.96
N LEU A 47 -6.17 1.54 4.05
CA LEU A 47 -7.46 1.56 3.33
C LEU A 47 -8.37 2.70 3.80
N ALA A 48 -8.42 2.96 5.10
CA ALA A 48 -9.19 4.07 5.67
C ALA A 48 -8.61 5.45 5.29
N ALA A 49 -7.30 5.55 5.05
CA ALA A 49 -6.66 6.77 4.58
C ALA A 49 -6.97 7.10 3.10
N ARG A 50 -7.27 6.09 2.27
CA ARG A 50 -7.58 6.28 0.84
C ARG A 50 -8.67 7.33 0.54
N PRO A 51 -9.86 7.32 1.18
CA PRO A 51 -10.89 8.34 0.93
C PRO A 51 -10.42 9.74 1.33
N ALA A 52 -9.69 9.88 2.44
CA ALA A 52 -9.12 11.16 2.87
C ALA A 52 -8.11 11.70 1.84
N VAL A 53 -7.18 10.85 1.38
CA VAL A 53 -6.24 11.19 0.30
C VAL A 53 -6.98 11.63 -0.95
N ARG A 54 -8.00 10.87 -1.37
CA ARG A 54 -8.78 11.20 -2.57
C ARG A 54 -9.52 12.52 -2.46
N ALA A 55 -10.06 12.84 -1.28
CA ALA A 55 -10.72 14.11 -1.03
C ALA A 55 -9.72 15.27 -1.17
N LEU A 56 -8.56 15.15 -0.52
CA LEU A 56 -7.49 16.15 -0.60
C LEU A 56 -6.96 16.31 -2.03
N VAL A 57 -6.68 15.23 -2.76
CA VAL A 57 -6.18 15.33 -4.14
C VAL A 57 -7.18 16.03 -5.08
N LYS A 58 -8.48 15.83 -4.87
CA LYS A 58 -9.51 16.53 -5.65
C LYS A 58 -9.53 18.03 -5.37
N GLU A 59 -9.26 18.42 -4.12
CA GLU A 59 -9.30 19.81 -3.67
C GLU A 59 -8.02 20.59 -4.02
N TYR A 60 -6.85 19.94 -3.95
CA TYR A 60 -5.53 20.58 -4.08
C TYR A 60 -4.83 20.34 -5.43
N ALA A 61 -5.49 19.67 -6.40
CA ALA A 61 -4.98 19.29 -7.73
C ALA A 61 -3.95 18.13 -7.77
N THR A 62 -3.88 17.46 -8.93
CA THR A 62 -3.10 16.23 -9.16
C THR A 62 -1.61 16.36 -8.83
N ALA A 63 -1.03 17.56 -8.95
CA ALA A 63 0.39 17.80 -8.66
C ALA A 63 0.75 17.55 -7.17
N LEU A 64 -0.21 17.73 -6.24
CA LEU A 64 0.00 17.45 -4.83
C LEU A 64 -0.29 15.99 -4.43
N ALA A 65 -0.73 15.15 -5.37
CA ALA A 65 -1.11 13.76 -5.07
C ALA A 65 0.03 12.93 -4.48
N SER A 66 1.27 13.17 -4.92
CA SER A 66 2.45 12.48 -4.38
C SER A 66 2.70 12.86 -2.92
N VAL A 67 2.70 14.16 -2.60
CA VAL A 67 2.93 14.70 -1.26
C VAL A 67 1.83 14.28 -0.30
N VAL A 68 0.56 14.38 -0.71
CA VAL A 68 -0.59 13.91 0.08
C VAL A 68 -0.49 12.42 0.35
N GLY A 69 -0.05 11.63 -0.64
CA GLY A 69 0.23 10.21 -0.47
C GLY A 69 1.33 9.94 0.55
N LEU A 70 2.40 10.75 0.55
CA LEU A 70 3.50 10.64 1.50
C LEU A 70 3.03 10.92 2.94
N ILE A 71 2.24 11.99 3.13
CA ILE A 71 1.65 12.34 4.43
C ILE A 71 0.72 11.23 4.91
N ALA A 72 -0.11 10.68 4.03
CA ALA A 72 -1.01 9.59 4.38
C ALA A 72 -0.25 8.31 4.74
N ALA A 73 0.85 8.00 4.04
CA ALA A 73 1.71 6.89 4.40
C ALA A 73 2.33 7.10 5.79
N PHE A 74 2.82 8.31 6.07
CA PHE A 74 3.36 8.67 7.39
C PHE A 74 2.30 8.51 8.49
N VAL A 75 1.09 9.05 8.30
CA VAL A 75 -0.02 8.92 9.26
C VAL A 75 -0.41 7.46 9.45
N THR A 76 -0.45 6.68 8.37
CA THR A 76 -0.76 5.24 8.45
C THR A 76 0.28 4.50 9.29
N LEU A 77 1.57 4.80 9.05
CA LEU A 77 2.68 4.21 9.78
C LEU A 77 2.64 4.63 11.26
N LEU A 78 2.39 5.91 11.53
CA LEU A 78 2.28 6.46 12.88
C LEU A 78 1.14 5.82 13.67
N VAL A 79 -0.04 5.71 13.07
CA VAL A 79 -1.17 5.04 13.70
C VAL A 79 -0.89 3.56 13.91
N THR A 80 -0.20 2.90 12.98
CA THR A 80 0.17 1.48 13.14
C THR A 80 1.13 1.30 14.32
N ASP A 81 2.11 2.18 14.47
CA ASP A 81 3.08 2.17 15.59
C ASP A 81 2.37 2.36 16.94
N LEU A 82 1.45 3.33 17.00
CA LEU A 82 0.68 3.63 18.21
C LEU A 82 -0.30 2.53 18.62
N VAL A 83 -0.84 1.79 17.64
CA VAL A 83 -1.84 0.74 17.88
C VAL A 83 -1.20 -0.63 18.03
N SER A 84 -0.01 -0.83 17.45
CA SER A 84 0.69 -2.10 17.49
C SER A 84 1.83 -2.05 18.50
N ASP A 85 1.70 -2.80 19.59
CA ASP A 85 2.81 -3.07 20.53
C ASP A 85 3.97 -3.86 19.88
N GLY A 86 3.82 -4.24 18.62
CA GLY A 86 4.72 -5.12 17.88
C GLY A 86 5.68 -4.44 16.92
N MET A 87 5.53 -3.13 16.69
CA MET A 87 6.37 -2.33 15.80
C MET A 87 6.97 -1.19 16.61
N ASN A 88 8.26 -0.91 16.38
CA ASN A 88 8.93 0.23 17.00
C ASN A 88 9.82 0.92 15.97
N VAL A 89 9.73 2.25 15.91
CA VAL A 89 10.47 3.07 14.95
C VAL A 89 11.27 4.15 15.68
N GLU A 90 12.59 3.96 15.71
CA GLU A 90 13.48 4.86 16.46
C GLU A 90 14.17 5.90 15.56
N GLY A 91 13.95 7.17 15.88
CA GLY A 91 14.63 8.31 15.29
C GLY A 91 13.95 8.88 14.04
N ILE A 92 13.98 10.21 13.92
CA ILE A 92 13.28 10.98 12.88
C ILE A 92 13.71 10.54 11.46
N GLY A 93 15.00 10.25 11.25
CA GLY A 93 15.50 9.78 9.95
C GLY A 93 14.90 8.43 9.54
N THR A 94 14.71 7.53 10.49
CA THR A 94 14.10 6.21 10.27
C THR A 94 12.63 6.38 9.88
N TRP A 95 11.91 7.29 10.56
CA TRP A 95 10.53 7.63 10.23
C TRP A 95 10.36 8.13 8.79
N LEU A 96 11.23 9.05 8.36
CA LEU A 96 11.20 9.61 7.00
C LEU A 96 11.50 8.54 5.95
N LEU A 97 12.54 7.73 6.18
CA LEU A 97 12.93 6.65 5.27
C LEU A 97 11.87 5.54 5.21
N ALA A 98 11.33 5.11 6.36
CA ALA A 98 10.28 4.10 6.42
C ALA A 98 9.04 4.58 5.65
N THR A 99 8.64 5.84 5.86
CA THR A 99 7.55 6.47 5.12
C THR A 99 7.81 6.46 3.61
N ALA A 100 9.01 6.88 3.19
CA ALA A 100 9.37 6.92 1.77
C ALA A 100 9.36 5.52 1.15
N ILE A 101 9.96 4.52 1.81
CA ILE A 101 10.00 3.13 1.35
C ILE A 101 8.59 2.58 1.22
N VAL A 102 7.76 2.77 2.24
CA VAL A 102 6.39 2.24 2.26
C VAL A 102 5.52 2.92 1.20
N TRP A 103 5.66 4.23 1.03
CA TRP A 103 4.97 4.98 -0.01
C TRP A 103 5.37 4.52 -1.43
N VAL A 104 6.68 4.36 -1.69
CA VAL A 104 7.17 3.82 -2.97
C VAL A 104 6.65 2.39 -3.17
N GLY A 105 6.73 1.55 -2.14
CA GLY A 105 6.22 0.17 -2.17
C GLY A 105 4.73 0.11 -2.49
N GLY A 106 3.93 1.04 -1.95
CA GLY A 106 2.52 1.20 -2.26
C GLY A 106 2.28 1.55 -3.74
N ILE A 107 3.01 2.52 -4.28
CA ILE A 107 2.92 2.90 -5.71
C ILE A 107 3.28 1.72 -6.60
N VAL A 108 4.40 1.06 -6.32
CA VAL A 108 4.88 -0.09 -7.10
C VAL A 108 3.87 -1.23 -7.04
N GLY A 109 3.33 -1.52 -5.85
CA GLY A 109 2.26 -2.50 -5.66
C GLY A 109 1.07 -2.17 -6.55
N GLU A 110 0.51 -0.97 -6.42
CA GLU A 110 -0.66 -0.55 -7.21
C GLU A 110 -0.41 -0.62 -8.73
N MET A 111 0.79 -0.28 -9.18
CA MET A 111 1.19 -0.36 -10.59
C MET A 111 1.23 -1.81 -11.09
N LEU A 112 1.92 -2.70 -10.36
CA LEU A 112 1.99 -4.13 -10.70
C LEU A 112 0.60 -4.79 -10.70
N LEU A 113 -0.23 -4.45 -9.72
CA LEU A 113 -1.58 -4.98 -9.56
C LEU A 113 -2.53 -4.45 -10.63
N GLY A 114 -2.45 -3.15 -10.96
CA GLY A 114 -3.21 -2.54 -12.02
C GLY A 114 -2.96 -3.22 -13.36
N ASP A 115 -1.69 -3.50 -13.67
CA ASP A 115 -1.31 -4.20 -14.89
C ASP A 115 -1.73 -5.67 -14.90
N ALA A 116 -1.64 -6.36 -13.77
CA ALA A 116 -2.12 -7.75 -13.66
C ALA A 116 -3.64 -7.85 -13.88
N ILE A 117 -4.42 -6.94 -13.30
CA ILE A 117 -5.89 -6.90 -13.48
C ILE A 117 -6.23 -6.52 -14.92
N ARG A 118 -5.57 -5.50 -15.49
CA ARG A 118 -5.80 -5.04 -16.87
C ARG A 118 -5.53 -6.16 -17.88
N ARG A 119 -4.42 -6.90 -17.72
CA ARG A 119 -4.09 -8.07 -18.57
C ARG A 119 -5.16 -9.16 -18.49
N LYS A 120 -5.68 -9.44 -17.29
CA LYS A 120 -6.71 -10.47 -17.10
C LYS A 120 -8.05 -10.10 -17.74
N ILE A 121 -8.37 -8.80 -17.81
CA ILE A 121 -9.59 -8.29 -18.46
C ILE A 121 -9.43 -8.29 -19.99
N LEU A 122 -8.29 -7.83 -20.51
CA LEU A 122 -8.03 -7.78 -21.95
C LEU A 122 -7.84 -9.17 -22.58
N GLY A 123 -7.19 -10.11 -21.88
CA GLY A 123 -7.02 -11.48 -22.37
C GLY A 123 -8.34 -12.24 -22.54
N ARG A 124 -9.40 -11.87 -21.79
CA ARG A 124 -10.72 -12.50 -21.89
C ARG A 124 -11.54 -11.99 -23.08
N ALA A 125 -11.30 -10.75 -23.53
CA ALA A 125 -12.00 -10.16 -24.67
C ALA A 125 -11.51 -10.72 -26.02
N SER A 126 -10.26 -11.20 -26.09
CA SER A 126 -9.70 -11.82 -27.31
C SER A 126 -10.16 -13.26 -27.53
N ASP A 127 -10.50 -14.01 -26.48
CA ASP A 127 -11.04 -15.38 -26.59
C ASP A 127 -12.51 -15.41 -27.04
N GLU A 128 -13.27 -14.33 -26.79
CA GLU A 128 -14.71 -14.26 -27.10
C GLU A 128 -15.00 -13.54 -28.42
N ALA A 129 -13.98 -13.09 -29.14
CA ALA A 129 -14.14 -12.47 -30.46
C ALA A 129 -14.57 -13.55 -31.47
N PRO A 130 -15.76 -13.44 -32.09
CA PRO A 130 -16.17 -14.36 -33.13
C PRO A 130 -15.15 -14.35 -34.27
N PRO A 131 -14.84 -15.51 -34.88
CA PRO A 131 -13.92 -15.55 -36.00
C PRO A 131 -14.39 -14.56 -37.08
N PRO A 132 -13.45 -13.83 -37.72
CA PRO A 132 -13.80 -12.88 -38.76
C PRO A 132 -14.63 -13.62 -39.82
N ALA A 133 -15.81 -13.07 -40.11
CA ALA A 133 -16.69 -13.61 -41.14
C ALA A 133 -15.90 -13.66 -42.44
N ALA A 134 -15.54 -14.88 -42.84
CA ALA A 134 -14.88 -15.21 -44.10
C ALA A 134 -15.88 -15.17 -45.26
#